data_AF-A0A293M8Y3-F1
#
_entry.id   AF-A0A293M8Y3-F1
#
_cell.length_a   1.000
_cell.length_b   1.000
_cell.length_c   1.000
_cell.angle_alpha   90.00
_cell.angle_beta   90.00
_cell.angle_gamma   90.00
#
_symmetry.space_group_name_H-M   'P 1'
#
loop_
_entity.id
_entity.type
_entity.pdbx_description
1 polymer ?
#
loop_
_entity_poly.entity_id
_entity_poly.type
_entity_poly.pdbx_seq_one_letter_code
_entity_poly.pdbx_strand_id
1 'polypeptide(L)'
;MKLVNHKNIIGLLNAFTPQKSLEEFQDVYLVMELMDANLCQVIQMDLDHERMSYLLYQMLCGIKHLHSAGIIHRDLKPSNIVVKSDCTLKILDFGLARTAGTTFMMTPYVVTRYYRAPEVILGMGYKENVDIWSVGCIMGEMIRGAVLFPGTDHIDQWNKIIEQLGTPSQEFMRRLQPTVRNYVENRPRYAGYSFDKLFPDVLFPSDSPEHSRLKASQARDLLSQMLVIDPERRISVDDALSHPYINVWYDEAEVNAPAPAPYDHSVDEREHTVEQWKDLIYKEVLEYEQTHNSLGVGAPGRNMSSLHGSQDGAIEEDGESGALSSDQSSSNRAPSSANPYNRRRYQS
;
A
#
# COMPACT_ATOMS: atom_id res chain seq x y z
N MET A 1 -8.83 7.29 3.37
CA MET A 1 -9.69 6.13 3.02
C MET A 1 -10.83 6.44 2.03
N LYS A 2 -11.78 7.35 2.30
CA LYS A 2 -12.93 7.58 1.39
C LYS A 2 -12.57 8.03 -0.03
N LEU A 3 -11.51 8.83 -0.15
CA LEU A 3 -11.10 9.38 -1.44
C LEU A 3 -10.47 8.33 -2.35
N VAL A 4 -9.78 7.37 -1.77
CA VAL A 4 -8.85 6.52 -2.49
C VAL A 4 -9.53 5.23 -2.92
N ASN A 5 -9.49 4.93 -4.22
CA ASN A 5 -10.05 3.70 -4.78
C ASN A 5 -9.01 3.04 -5.70
N HIS A 6 -8.22 2.15 -5.12
CA HIS A 6 -7.18 1.43 -5.85
C HIS A 6 -7.06 0.00 -5.32
N LYS A 7 -6.84 -0.97 -6.22
CA LYS A 7 -6.78 -2.38 -5.84
C LYS A 7 -5.65 -2.69 -4.84
N ASN A 8 -4.56 -1.91 -4.85
CA ASN A 8 -3.42 -2.06 -3.93
C ASN A 8 -3.49 -1.16 -2.70
N ILE A 9 -4.65 -0.57 -2.41
CA ILE A 9 -4.92 0.19 -1.20
C ILE A 9 -6.14 -0.45 -0.52
N ILE A 10 -6.14 -0.52 0.81
CA ILE A 10 -7.25 -1.15 1.53
C ILE A 10 -8.53 -0.32 1.37
N GLY A 11 -9.62 -0.98 0.97
CA GLY A 11 -10.92 -0.35 0.85
C GLY A 11 -11.65 -0.30 2.19
N LEU A 12 -12.30 0.84 2.49
CA LEU A 12 -13.23 0.96 3.61
C LEU A 12 -14.62 0.52 3.14
N LEU A 13 -15.10 -0.62 3.63
CA LEU A 13 -16.41 -1.17 3.25
C LEU A 13 -17.55 -0.51 4.05
N ASN A 14 -17.33 -0.24 5.34
CA ASN A 14 -18.27 0.45 6.20
C ASN A 14 -17.53 1.14 7.35
N ALA A 15 -18.15 2.14 7.97
CA ALA A 15 -17.70 2.74 9.21
C ALA A 15 -18.93 3.08 10.04
N PHE A 16 -18.94 2.69 11.31
CA PHE A 16 -20.10 2.91 12.17
C PHE A 16 -19.68 3.14 13.62
N THR A 17 -20.62 3.64 14.42
CA THR A 17 -20.49 3.75 15.87
C THR A 17 -21.76 3.20 16.53
N PRO A 18 -21.65 2.42 17.61
CA PRO A 18 -22.83 1.93 18.32
C PRO A 18 -23.53 3.05 19.11
N GLN A 19 -22.82 4.13 19.44
CA GLN A 19 -23.34 5.24 20.25
C GLN A 19 -24.31 6.12 19.46
N LYS A 20 -25.33 6.66 20.14
CA LYS A 20 -26.46 7.37 19.50
C LYS A 20 -26.39 8.88 19.61
N SER A 21 -25.48 9.40 20.42
CA SER A 21 -25.28 10.84 20.58
C SER A 21 -23.80 11.20 20.61
N LEU A 22 -23.50 12.47 20.31
CA LEU A 22 -22.13 12.99 20.32
C LEU A 22 -21.53 12.99 21.73
N GLU A 23 -22.34 13.15 22.77
CA GLU A 23 -21.91 13.10 24.16
C GLU A 23 -21.36 11.71 24.51
N GLU A 24 -22.07 10.66 24.09
CA GLU A 24 -21.71 9.25 24.32
C GLU A 24 -20.64 8.73 23.37
N PHE A 25 -20.46 9.35 22.20
CA PHE A 25 -19.55 8.88 21.16
C PHE A 25 -18.13 8.65 21.69
N GLN A 26 -17.62 7.43 21.52
CA GLN A 26 -16.28 7.03 21.97
C GLN A 26 -15.63 6.06 20.98
N ASP A 27 -16.40 5.18 20.37
CA ASP A 27 -15.88 4.10 19.55
C ASP A 27 -16.23 4.29 18.07
N VAL A 28 -15.24 4.05 17.21
CA VAL A 28 -15.40 3.98 15.76
C VAL A 28 -15.02 2.58 15.31
N TYR A 29 -15.90 1.93 14.58
CA TYR A 29 -15.67 0.63 13.96
C TYR A 29 -15.46 0.82 12.48
N LEU A 30 -14.30 0.39 11.97
CA LEU A 30 -13.96 0.44 10.55
C LEU A 30 -14.03 -0.98 9.99
N VAL A 31 -14.92 -1.19 9.02
CA VAL A 31 -15.07 -2.47 8.31
C VAL A 31 -14.31 -2.38 7.01
N MET A 32 -13.38 -3.30 6.80
CA MET A 32 -12.53 -3.36 5.62
C MET A 32 -12.54 -4.75 5.01
N GLU A 33 -11.94 -4.88 3.84
CA GLU A 33 -11.65 -6.17 3.24
C GLU A 33 -10.77 -7.03 4.16
N LEU A 34 -11.16 -8.29 4.36
CA LEU A 34 -10.34 -9.24 5.09
C LEU A 34 -9.17 -9.70 4.22
N MET A 35 -7.97 -9.67 4.80
CA MET A 35 -6.72 -10.12 4.20
C MET A 35 -6.16 -11.28 5.02
N ASP A 36 -5.34 -12.13 4.40
CA ASP A 36 -4.90 -13.40 5.01
C ASP A 36 -3.74 -13.18 5.99
N ALA A 37 -2.84 -12.26 5.67
CA ALA A 37 -1.59 -12.04 6.41
C ALA A 37 -1.08 -10.60 6.25
N ASN A 38 -0.12 -10.22 7.08
CA ASN A 38 0.70 -9.03 6.83
C ASN A 38 2.06 -9.42 6.23
N LEU A 39 2.79 -8.44 5.69
CA LEU A 39 4.05 -8.68 5.02
C LEU A 39 5.16 -9.17 5.97
N CYS A 40 5.04 -8.95 7.30
CA CYS A 40 5.99 -9.51 8.27
C CYS A 40 6.04 -11.04 8.19
N GLN A 41 4.88 -11.69 7.99
CA GLN A 41 4.80 -13.14 7.86
C GLN A 41 5.39 -13.62 6.52
N VAL A 42 5.17 -12.85 5.46
CA VAL A 42 5.67 -13.14 4.11
C VAL A 42 7.19 -13.04 4.02
N ILE A 43 7.80 -12.07 4.70
CA ILE A 43 9.27 -11.89 4.77
C ILE A 43 9.99 -13.13 5.32
N GLN A 44 9.31 -13.93 6.16
CA GLN A 44 9.89 -15.14 6.75
C GLN A 44 9.75 -16.37 5.83
N MET A 45 9.15 -16.22 4.65
CA MET A 45 8.97 -17.27 3.66
C MET A 45 10.05 -17.18 2.58
N ASP A 46 10.37 -18.32 1.95
CA ASP A 46 11.21 -18.34 0.74
C ASP A 46 10.41 -17.80 -0.45
N LEU A 47 10.67 -16.54 -0.82
CA LEU A 47 10.08 -15.90 -2.00
C LEU A 47 11.01 -16.06 -3.19
N ASP A 48 10.48 -16.46 -4.34
CA ASP A 48 11.19 -16.35 -5.61
C ASP A 48 11.18 -14.90 -6.13
N HIS A 49 11.95 -14.66 -7.20
CA HIS A 49 12.01 -13.35 -7.85
C HIS A 49 10.65 -12.88 -8.37
N GLU A 50 9.81 -13.81 -8.83
CA GLU A 50 8.49 -13.51 -9.39
C GLU A 50 7.58 -12.91 -8.33
N ARG A 51 7.41 -13.61 -7.20
CA ARG A 51 6.61 -13.14 -6.06
C ARG A 51 7.16 -11.87 -5.47
N MET A 52 8.48 -11.78 -5.27
CA MET A 52 9.11 -10.59 -4.69
C MET A 52 8.89 -9.36 -5.58
N SER A 53 9.16 -9.48 -6.89
CA SER A 53 8.97 -8.37 -7.84
C SER A 53 7.50 -8.00 -7.99
N TYR A 54 6.57 -8.96 -7.97
CA TYR A 54 5.14 -8.69 -8.07
C TYR A 54 4.59 -7.98 -6.81
N LEU A 55 5.06 -8.35 -5.61
CA LEU A 55 4.73 -7.62 -4.38
C LEU A 55 5.27 -6.18 -4.43
N LEU A 56 6.50 -5.98 -4.89
CA LEU A 56 7.10 -4.64 -5.07
C LEU A 56 6.35 -3.80 -6.10
N TYR A 57 5.98 -4.40 -7.23
CA TYR A 57 5.15 -3.76 -8.25
C TYR A 57 3.83 -3.23 -7.66
N GLN A 58 3.12 -4.09 -6.92
CA GLN A 58 1.86 -3.72 -6.28
C GLN A 58 2.02 -2.63 -5.21
N MET A 59 3.11 -2.68 -4.42
CA MET A 59 3.46 -1.61 -3.47
C MET A 59 3.66 -0.29 -4.22
N LEU A 60 4.46 -0.29 -5.29
CA LEU A 60 4.75 0.91 -6.09
C LEU A 60 3.49 1.49 -6.75
N CYS A 61 2.58 0.65 -7.25
CA CYS A 61 1.29 1.11 -7.79
C CYS A 61 0.43 1.77 -6.72
N GLY A 62 0.31 1.15 -5.54
CA GLY A 62 -0.41 1.75 -4.41
C GLY A 62 0.19 3.09 -3.97
N ILE A 63 1.52 3.18 -3.89
CA ILE A 63 2.24 4.41 -3.55
C ILE A 63 2.01 5.50 -4.60
N LYS A 64 2.14 5.17 -5.89
CA LYS A 64 1.90 6.12 -6.98
C LYS A 64 0.48 6.69 -6.92
N HIS A 65 -0.51 5.83 -6.66
CA HIS A 65 -1.89 6.26 -6.55
C HIS A 65 -2.11 7.20 -5.33
N LEU A 66 -1.48 6.92 -4.19
CA LEU A 66 -1.47 7.85 -3.04
C LEU A 66 -0.82 9.20 -3.40
N HIS A 67 0.35 9.17 -4.05
CA HIS A 67 1.08 10.39 -4.46
C HIS A 67 0.25 11.23 -5.44
N SER A 68 -0.46 10.58 -6.38
CA SER A 68 -1.38 11.28 -7.30
C SER A 68 -2.53 12.02 -6.61
N ALA A 69 -2.87 11.61 -5.37
CA ALA A 69 -3.86 12.25 -4.51
C ALA A 69 -3.29 13.38 -3.63
N GLY A 70 -1.97 13.63 -3.71
CA GLY A 70 -1.25 14.52 -2.79
C GLY A 70 -0.93 13.88 -1.43
N ILE A 71 -1.06 12.56 -1.30
CA ILE A 71 -0.89 11.84 -0.04
C ILE A 71 0.48 11.14 -0.02
N ILE A 72 1.36 11.56 0.88
CA ILE A 72 2.63 10.85 1.17
C ILE A 72 2.43 9.98 2.41
N HIS A 73 2.79 8.70 2.33
CA HIS A 73 2.47 7.72 3.37
C HIS A 73 3.35 7.88 4.62
N ARG A 74 4.68 7.96 4.46
CA ARG A 74 5.72 8.23 5.48
C ARG A 74 5.95 7.18 6.57
N ASP A 75 5.01 6.24 6.75
CA ASP A 75 5.14 5.14 7.71
C ASP A 75 4.93 3.76 7.05
N LEU A 76 5.45 3.60 5.82
CA LEU A 76 5.43 2.30 5.16
C LEU A 76 6.35 1.34 5.91
N LYS A 77 5.78 0.20 6.30
CA LYS A 77 6.46 -0.89 7.01
C LYS A 77 5.69 -2.19 6.79
N PRO A 78 6.31 -3.36 6.95
CA PRO A 78 5.67 -4.64 6.68
C PRO A 78 4.36 -4.89 7.44
N SER A 79 4.21 -4.36 8.67
CA SER A 79 2.96 -4.51 9.42
C SER A 79 1.79 -3.69 8.85
N ASN A 80 2.07 -2.65 8.07
CA ASN A 80 1.08 -1.80 7.41
C ASN A 80 0.80 -2.27 5.97
N ILE A 81 1.30 -3.43 5.58
CA ILE A 81 1.11 -4.01 4.27
C ILE A 81 0.51 -5.38 4.47
N VAL A 82 -0.66 -5.60 3.86
CA VAL A 82 -1.42 -6.83 3.99
C VAL A 82 -1.51 -7.55 2.66
N VAL A 83 -1.50 -8.88 2.72
CA VAL A 83 -1.49 -9.75 1.55
C VAL A 83 -2.54 -10.84 1.63
N LYS A 84 -2.90 -11.37 0.47
CA LYS A 84 -3.67 -12.61 0.31
C LYS A 84 -2.78 -13.74 -0.19
N SER A 85 -3.29 -14.97 -0.04
CA SER A 85 -2.68 -16.22 -0.53
C SER A 85 -2.44 -16.26 -2.04
N ASP A 86 -3.19 -15.46 -2.81
CA ASP A 86 -2.99 -15.26 -4.26
C ASP A 86 -1.93 -14.20 -4.60
N CYS A 87 -1.13 -13.76 -3.61
CA CYS A 87 -0.13 -12.69 -3.73
C CYS A 87 -0.70 -11.30 -4.02
N THR A 88 -2.00 -11.07 -3.85
CA THR A 88 -2.57 -9.71 -3.88
C THR A 88 -2.10 -8.92 -2.65
N LEU A 89 -1.62 -7.71 -2.85
CA LEU A 89 -1.13 -6.81 -1.82
C LEU A 89 -1.99 -5.55 -1.72
N LYS A 90 -2.29 -5.14 -0.48
CA LYS A 90 -2.91 -3.85 -0.16
C LYS A 90 -2.14 -3.12 0.93
N ILE A 91 -1.97 -1.81 0.76
CA ILE A 91 -1.42 -0.91 1.77
C ILE A 91 -2.54 -0.52 2.75
N LEU A 92 -2.28 -0.67 4.05
CA LEU A 92 -3.14 -0.17 5.13
C LEU A 92 -2.83 1.30 5.39
N ASP A 93 -3.86 2.09 5.70
CA ASP A 93 -3.73 3.52 6.00
C ASP A 93 -4.30 3.84 7.37
N PHE A 94 -3.48 3.77 8.43
CA PHE A 94 -3.93 4.08 9.80
C PHE A 94 -2.93 4.89 10.62
N GLY A 95 -2.48 6.03 10.10
CA GLY A 95 -2.27 7.16 11.03
C GLY A 95 -1.06 8.07 10.84
N LEU A 96 -0.42 8.13 9.68
CA LEU A 96 0.67 9.11 9.48
C LEU A 96 0.74 9.74 8.08
N ALA A 97 -0.25 9.54 7.20
CA ALA A 97 -0.36 10.36 5.99
C ALA A 97 -0.52 11.85 6.39
N ARG A 98 0.38 12.72 5.92
CA ARG A 98 0.29 14.18 6.09
C ARG A 98 0.80 14.83 4.81
N THR A 99 0.41 16.08 4.62
CA THR A 99 0.89 16.97 3.56
C THR A 99 2.41 17.04 3.50
N ALA A 100 2.95 17.07 2.29
CA ALA A 100 4.33 17.48 2.03
C ALA A 100 4.57 18.87 2.63
N GLY A 101 5.43 18.97 3.65
CA GLY A 101 5.87 20.27 4.20
C GLY A 101 5.43 20.60 5.64
N THR A 102 4.60 19.78 6.30
CA THR A 102 4.30 20.00 7.74
C THR A 102 5.43 19.46 8.62
N THR A 103 6.19 20.39 9.23
CA THR A 103 7.36 20.15 10.09
C THR A 103 6.98 19.84 11.54
N PHE A 104 6.00 18.94 11.78
CA PHE A 104 5.71 18.51 13.15
C PHE A 104 6.64 17.37 13.55
N MET A 105 7.49 17.66 14.55
CA MET A 105 8.37 16.69 15.20
C MET A 105 7.55 15.51 15.73
N MET A 106 7.86 14.30 15.26
CA MET A 106 7.26 13.07 15.75
C MET A 106 7.51 12.91 17.25
N THR A 107 6.48 12.57 18.01
CA THR A 107 6.60 12.22 19.43
C THR A 107 7.51 10.98 19.59
N PRO A 108 8.44 10.94 20.57
CA PRO A 108 9.53 9.94 20.57
C PRO A 108 9.17 8.52 21.04
N TYR A 109 7.92 8.22 21.42
CA TYR A 109 7.63 6.98 22.14
C TYR A 109 6.95 5.90 21.27
N VAL A 110 7.68 4.79 21.09
CA VAL A 110 7.24 3.44 20.69
C VAL A 110 6.58 3.33 19.31
N VAL A 111 7.25 3.81 18.26
CA VAL A 111 6.92 3.47 16.86
C VAL A 111 8.15 2.93 16.14
N THR A 112 7.99 1.85 15.38
CA THR A 112 9.04 1.23 14.57
C THR A 112 9.62 2.24 13.58
N ARG A 113 10.88 2.65 13.78
CA ARG A 113 11.57 3.66 12.97
C ARG A 113 12.43 3.10 11.84
N TYR A 114 12.53 1.78 11.75
CA TYR A 114 13.51 1.07 10.90
C TYR A 114 13.37 1.35 9.40
N TYR A 115 12.17 1.78 8.98
CA TYR A 115 11.80 2.04 7.58
C TYR A 115 11.71 3.54 7.27
N ARG A 116 11.99 4.42 8.23
CA ARG A 116 11.94 5.88 8.03
C ARG A 116 13.15 6.34 7.23
N ALA A 117 12.91 7.22 6.27
CA ALA A 117 13.96 7.79 5.43
C ALA A 117 14.90 8.72 6.22
N PRO A 118 16.15 8.91 5.78
CA PRO A 118 17.12 9.83 6.37
C PRO A 118 16.57 11.23 6.58
N GLU A 119 15.89 11.80 5.58
CA GLU A 119 15.29 13.13 5.65
C GLU A 119 14.21 13.24 6.73
N VAL A 120 13.49 12.16 7.05
CA VAL A 120 12.52 12.12 8.15
C VAL A 120 13.22 12.05 9.50
N ILE A 121 14.27 11.22 9.62
CA ILE A 121 15.05 11.05 10.86
C ILE A 121 15.80 12.34 11.21
N LEU A 122 16.33 13.04 10.20
CA LEU A 122 17.13 14.25 10.34
C LEU A 122 16.29 15.54 10.33
N GLY A 123 14.96 15.45 10.20
CA GLY A 123 14.05 16.60 10.22
C GLY A 123 14.23 17.55 9.03
N MET A 124 14.57 17.01 7.86
CA MET A 124 14.64 17.76 6.61
C MET A 124 13.25 17.86 5.96
N GLY A 125 13.11 18.77 4.99
CA GLY A 125 11.98 18.70 4.06
C GLY A 125 12.05 17.41 3.23
N TYR A 126 10.89 16.85 2.88
CA TYR A 126 10.78 15.60 2.13
C TYR A 126 9.79 15.74 0.97
N LYS A 127 9.92 14.82 0.01
CA LYS A 127 9.05 14.67 -1.16
C LYS A 127 8.49 13.25 -1.21
N GLU A 128 7.70 12.95 -2.22
CA GLU A 128 7.08 11.65 -2.49
C GLU A 128 8.05 10.46 -2.43
N ASN A 129 9.28 10.61 -2.93
CA ASN A 129 10.29 9.56 -2.90
C ASN A 129 10.86 9.23 -1.49
N VAL A 130 10.31 9.83 -0.44
CA VAL A 130 10.50 9.37 0.94
C VAL A 130 9.97 7.94 1.13
N ASP A 131 8.86 7.61 0.46
CA ASP A 131 8.23 6.28 0.54
C ASP A 131 9.07 5.20 -0.19
N ILE A 132 9.87 5.60 -1.19
CA ILE A 132 10.81 4.72 -1.89
C ILE A 132 11.91 4.19 -0.96
N TRP A 133 12.36 4.99 0.01
CA TRP A 133 13.30 4.50 1.01
C TRP A 133 12.69 3.35 1.82
N SER A 134 11.44 3.52 2.26
CA SER A 134 10.73 2.50 3.03
C SER A 134 10.55 1.21 2.22
N VAL A 135 10.20 1.32 0.92
CA VAL A 135 10.15 0.18 0.00
C VAL A 135 11.52 -0.49 -0.13
N GLY A 136 12.60 0.28 -0.25
CA GLY A 136 13.97 -0.27 -0.27
C GLY A 136 14.33 -1.03 1.01
N CYS A 137 13.93 -0.53 2.17
CA CYS A 137 14.10 -1.24 3.45
C CYS A 137 13.31 -2.56 3.48
N ILE A 138 12.05 -2.53 3.03
CA ILE A 138 11.19 -3.72 2.95
C ILE A 138 11.78 -4.75 1.97
N MET A 139 12.25 -4.30 0.80
CA MET A 139 12.90 -5.15 -0.20
C MET A 139 14.15 -5.81 0.36
N GLY A 140 15.03 -5.04 1.00
CA GLY A 140 16.24 -5.60 1.59
C GLY A 140 15.94 -6.55 2.75
N GLU A 141 14.88 -6.31 3.51
CA GLU A 141 14.41 -7.24 4.54
C GLU A 141 13.83 -8.53 3.97
N MET A 142 13.08 -8.47 2.85
CA MET A 142 12.63 -9.67 2.13
C MET A 142 13.80 -10.53 1.64
N ILE A 143 14.93 -9.92 1.25
CA ILE A 143 16.13 -10.65 0.79
C ILE A 143 16.97 -11.17 1.97
N ARG A 144 17.10 -10.40 3.05
CA ARG A 144 17.93 -10.77 4.20
C ARG A 144 17.22 -11.60 5.27
N GLY A 145 15.89 -11.63 5.25
CA GLY A 145 15.05 -12.20 6.32
C GLY A 145 15.08 -11.41 7.64
N ALA A 146 15.73 -10.24 7.66
CA ALA A 146 15.93 -9.44 8.87
C ALA A 146 16.01 -7.95 8.57
N VAL A 147 15.52 -7.14 9.51
CA VAL A 147 15.54 -5.68 9.47
C VAL A 147 16.93 -5.14 9.11
N LEU A 148 16.98 -4.23 8.13
CA LEU A 148 18.24 -3.64 7.67
C LEU A 148 18.88 -2.71 8.70
N PHE A 149 18.08 -1.81 9.28
CA PHE A 149 18.55 -0.73 10.15
C PHE A 149 17.79 -0.74 11.48
N PRO A 150 18.12 -1.63 12.43
CA PRO A 150 17.41 -1.77 13.69
C PRO A 150 17.92 -0.75 14.74
N GLY A 151 17.60 0.52 14.58
CA GLY A 151 18.02 1.60 15.49
C GLY A 151 17.13 1.76 16.73
N THR A 152 17.75 1.80 17.91
CA THR A 152 17.06 1.93 19.20
C THR A 152 16.44 3.32 19.44
N ASP A 153 16.99 4.37 18.81
CA ASP A 153 16.49 5.74 18.76
C ASP A 153 16.86 6.43 17.42
N HIS A 154 16.60 7.73 17.24
CA HIS A 154 16.94 8.45 16.00
C HIS A 154 18.45 8.52 15.72
N ILE A 155 19.27 8.60 16.78
CA ILE A 155 20.72 8.69 16.69
C ILE A 155 21.29 7.34 16.25
N ASP A 156 20.88 6.26 16.91
CA ASP A 156 21.29 4.91 16.58
C ASP A 156 20.78 4.51 15.19
N GLN A 157 19.53 4.86 14.84
CA GLN A 157 18.99 4.64 13.49
C GLN A 157 19.87 5.27 12.42
N TRP A 158 20.28 6.54 12.61
CA TRP A 158 21.20 7.20 11.69
C TRP A 158 22.56 6.49 11.60
N ASN A 159 23.12 6.06 12.75
CA ASN A 159 24.38 5.32 12.77
C ASN A 159 24.28 4.01 11.98
N LYS A 160 23.21 3.21 12.18
CA LYS A 160 22.98 1.98 11.41
C LYS A 160 22.93 2.22 9.91
N ILE A 161 22.37 3.34 9.47
CA ILE A 161 22.29 3.71 8.06
C ILE A 161 23.70 3.99 7.50
N ILE A 162 24.46 4.89 8.13
CA ILE A 162 25.77 5.31 7.60
C ILE A 162 26.85 4.24 7.76
N GLU A 163 26.75 3.36 8.76
CA GLU A 163 27.65 2.21 8.91
C GLU A 163 27.57 1.25 7.72
N GLN A 164 26.39 1.15 7.10
CA GLN A 164 26.13 0.25 5.96
C GLN A 164 26.30 0.96 4.62
N LEU A 165 25.72 2.15 4.46
CA LEU A 165 25.67 2.88 3.18
C LEU A 165 26.76 3.94 3.03
N GLY A 166 27.51 4.22 4.09
CA GLY A 166 28.56 5.23 4.11
C GLY A 166 28.07 6.61 4.56
N THR A 167 29.03 7.46 4.90
CA THR A 167 28.76 8.87 5.25
C THR A 167 28.33 9.64 3.98
N PRO A 168 27.22 10.41 4.02
CA PRO A 168 26.72 11.12 2.85
C PRO A 168 27.67 12.23 2.37
N SER A 169 27.39 12.78 1.19
CA SER A 169 28.20 13.85 0.60
C SER A 169 28.11 15.16 1.41
N GLN A 170 29.10 16.05 1.22
CA GLN A 170 29.05 17.39 1.79
C GLN A 170 27.90 18.24 1.24
N GLU A 171 27.42 17.93 0.05
CA GLU A 171 26.25 18.59 -0.55
C GLU A 171 24.96 18.24 0.20
N PHE A 172 24.77 16.97 0.53
CA PHE A 172 23.68 16.54 1.41
C PHE A 172 23.76 17.24 2.77
N MET A 173 24.94 17.20 3.41
CA MET A 173 25.11 17.77 4.75
C MET A 173 24.86 19.29 4.80
N ARG A 174 25.12 20.01 3.70
CA ARG A 174 24.84 21.45 3.59
C ARG A 174 23.35 21.79 3.66
N ARG A 175 22.44 20.87 3.33
CA ARG A 175 20.98 21.06 3.41
C ARG A 175 20.39 20.76 4.79
N LEU A 176 21.21 20.28 5.73
CA LEU A 176 20.78 20.01 7.10
C LEU A 176 20.68 21.29 7.94
N GLN A 177 19.78 21.29 8.92
CA GLN A 177 19.73 22.32 9.96
C GLN A 177 21.07 22.39 10.72
N PRO A 178 21.54 23.57 11.16
CA PRO A 178 22.90 23.74 11.70
C PRO A 178 23.25 22.78 12.86
N THR A 179 22.31 22.54 13.78
CA THR A 179 22.50 21.63 14.91
C THR A 179 22.64 20.18 14.47
N VAL A 180 21.76 19.73 13.57
CA VAL A 180 21.78 18.37 12.98
C VAL A 180 23.03 18.18 12.12
N ARG A 181 23.42 19.20 11.35
CA ARG A 181 24.62 19.19 10.53
C ARG A 181 25.87 18.98 11.37
N ASN A 182 26.05 19.77 12.43
CA ASN A 182 27.17 19.62 13.36
C ASN A 182 27.21 18.21 13.97
N TYR A 183 26.04 17.66 14.31
CA TYR A 183 25.95 16.29 14.81
C TYR A 183 26.43 15.27 13.77
N VAL A 184 25.95 15.36 12.52
CA VAL A 184 26.30 14.43 11.44
C VAL A 184 27.77 14.55 11.03
N GLU A 185 28.30 15.77 10.90
CA GLU A 185 29.70 16.02 10.51
C GLU A 185 30.71 15.53 11.55
N ASN A 186 30.33 15.49 12.83
CA ASN A 186 31.19 15.02 13.93
C ASN A 186 31.14 13.50 14.14
N ARG A 187 30.42 12.74 13.31
CA ARG A 187 30.41 11.28 13.35
C ARG A 187 31.62 10.68 12.63
N PRO A 188 32.05 9.46 12.99
CA PRO A 188 33.07 8.74 12.24
C PRO A 188 32.68 8.66 10.75
N ARG A 189 33.67 8.79 9.88
CA ARG A 189 33.45 8.62 8.44
C ARG A 189 33.46 7.13 8.09
N TYR A 190 32.37 6.69 7.47
CA TYR A 190 32.21 5.33 6.97
C TYR A 190 32.26 5.35 5.45
N ALA A 191 33.00 4.42 4.85
CA ALA A 191 33.01 4.24 3.40
C ALA A 191 31.72 3.59 2.88
N GLY A 192 30.98 2.89 3.76
CA GLY A 192 29.88 2.01 3.38
C GLY A 192 30.38 0.69 2.79
N TYR A 193 29.44 -0.22 2.52
CA TYR A 193 29.68 -1.46 1.81
C TYR A 193 29.06 -1.39 0.41
N SER A 194 29.64 -2.11 -0.55
CA SER A 194 28.98 -2.30 -1.84
C SER A 194 27.69 -3.09 -1.67
N PHE A 195 26.73 -2.89 -2.56
CA PHE A 195 25.48 -3.64 -2.54
C PHE A 195 25.69 -5.15 -2.75
N ASP A 196 26.74 -5.57 -3.46
CA ASP A 196 27.11 -7.00 -3.57
C ASP A 196 27.57 -7.59 -2.23
N LYS A 197 28.13 -6.77 -1.34
CA LYS A 197 28.51 -7.21 0.00
C LYS A 197 27.33 -7.16 0.98
N LEU A 198 26.46 -6.16 0.86
CA LEU A 198 25.24 -6.06 1.67
C LEU A 198 24.22 -7.15 1.31
N PHE A 199 24.13 -7.47 0.02
CA PHE A 199 23.21 -8.43 -0.58
C PHE A 199 24.00 -9.35 -1.54
N PRO A 200 24.76 -10.32 -1.02
CA PRO A 200 25.47 -11.29 -1.86
C PRO A 200 24.51 -12.24 -2.56
N ASP A 201 24.94 -12.83 -3.69
CA ASP A 201 24.12 -13.72 -4.53
C ASP A 201 23.45 -14.88 -3.75
N VAL A 202 24.10 -15.37 -2.69
CA VAL A 202 23.58 -16.45 -1.85
C VAL A 202 22.28 -16.11 -1.11
N LEU A 203 21.98 -14.82 -0.93
CA LEU A 203 20.73 -14.37 -0.31
C LEU A 203 19.57 -14.29 -1.31
N PHE A 204 19.87 -14.31 -2.60
CA PHE A 204 18.84 -14.25 -3.62
C PHE A 204 18.33 -15.65 -3.94
N PRO A 205 17.06 -15.76 -4.35
CA PRO A 205 16.51 -17.01 -4.86
C PRO A 205 17.37 -17.51 -6.02
N SER A 206 17.52 -18.83 -6.13
CA SER A 206 18.22 -19.41 -7.27
C SER A 206 17.49 -19.04 -8.56
N ASP A 207 18.24 -18.56 -9.57
CA ASP A 207 17.69 -18.27 -10.90
C ASP A 207 16.98 -19.53 -11.42
N SER A 208 15.64 -19.48 -11.55
CA SER A 208 14.88 -20.57 -12.15
C SER A 208 15.17 -20.60 -13.65
N PRO A 209 15.62 -21.73 -14.22
CA PRO A 209 15.90 -21.84 -15.66
C PRO A 209 14.65 -21.63 -16.53
N GLU A 210 13.43 -21.73 -15.97
CA GLU A 210 12.18 -21.46 -16.68
C GLU A 210 11.81 -19.96 -16.76
N HIS A 211 12.39 -19.10 -15.91
CA HIS A 211 11.95 -17.71 -15.74
C HIS A 211 13.10 -16.70 -15.95
N SER A 212 13.74 -16.76 -17.13
CA SER A 212 15.00 -16.06 -17.46
C SER A 212 14.98 -14.52 -17.45
N ARG A 213 13.86 -13.88 -17.09
CA ARG A 213 13.67 -12.42 -17.19
C ARG A 213 14.10 -11.66 -15.94
N LEU A 214 13.94 -12.27 -14.77
CA LEU A 214 14.24 -11.67 -13.47
C LEU A 214 15.51 -12.28 -12.90
N LYS A 215 16.43 -11.44 -12.40
CA LYS A 215 17.73 -11.87 -11.89
C LYS A 215 18.09 -11.18 -10.58
N ALA A 216 18.89 -11.84 -9.77
CA ALA A 216 19.50 -11.27 -8.56
C ALA A 216 20.21 -9.92 -8.83
N SER A 217 20.90 -9.79 -9.96
CA SER A 217 21.60 -8.54 -10.33
C SER A 217 20.64 -7.37 -10.53
N GLN A 218 19.46 -7.60 -11.11
CA GLN A 218 18.45 -6.55 -11.31
C GLN A 218 17.80 -6.19 -9.97
N ALA A 219 17.52 -7.18 -9.12
CA ALA A 219 16.99 -6.93 -7.79
C ALA A 219 17.96 -6.05 -6.96
N ARG A 220 19.25 -6.40 -6.97
CA ARG A 220 20.31 -5.64 -6.29
C ARG A 220 20.47 -4.23 -6.85
N ASP A 221 20.41 -4.08 -8.18
CA ASP A 221 20.49 -2.77 -8.84
C ASP A 221 19.35 -1.86 -8.39
N LEU A 222 18.10 -2.33 -8.44
CA LEU A 222 16.94 -1.58 -7.94
C LEU A 222 17.13 -1.16 -6.48
N LEU A 223 17.57 -2.09 -5.64
CA LEU A 223 17.83 -1.86 -4.23
C LEU A 223 18.87 -0.75 -4.00
N SER A 224 19.91 -0.71 -4.85
CA SER A 224 20.94 0.33 -4.81
C SER A 224 20.44 1.71 -5.20
N GLN A 225 19.40 1.78 -6.03
CA GLN A 225 18.76 3.02 -6.45
C GLN A 225 17.68 3.49 -5.45
N MET A 226 17.08 2.57 -4.69
CA MET A 226 16.11 2.87 -3.62
C MET A 226 16.78 3.27 -2.29
N LEU A 227 17.80 2.53 -1.85
CA LEU A 227 18.54 2.78 -0.61
C LEU A 227 19.64 3.84 -0.80
N VAL A 228 19.23 5.02 -1.25
CA VAL A 228 20.10 6.18 -1.42
C VAL A 228 19.79 7.20 -0.32
N ILE A 229 20.80 7.60 0.44
CA ILE A 229 20.63 8.53 1.56
C ILE A 229 20.10 9.88 1.08
N ASP A 230 20.69 10.40 0.00
CA ASP A 230 20.29 11.68 -0.57
C ASP A 230 18.99 11.54 -1.37
N PRO A 231 17.87 12.16 -0.95
CA PRO A 231 16.60 12.07 -1.67
C PRO A 231 16.66 12.71 -3.06
N GLU A 232 17.59 13.59 -3.37
CA GLU A 232 17.73 14.16 -4.73
C GLU A 232 18.37 13.18 -5.73
N ARG A 233 18.98 12.10 -5.22
CA ARG A 233 19.62 11.05 -6.03
C ARG A 233 18.89 9.71 -5.95
N ARG A 234 17.84 9.62 -5.13
CA ARG A 234 17.03 8.42 -4.95
C ARG A 234 16.05 8.28 -6.10
N ILE A 235 15.90 7.05 -6.61
CA ILE A 235 14.97 6.73 -7.70
C ILE A 235 13.55 7.22 -7.39
N SER A 236 12.85 7.70 -8.41
CA SER A 236 11.44 8.08 -8.31
C SER A 236 10.54 6.84 -8.33
N VAL A 237 9.25 7.01 -8.01
CA VAL A 237 8.27 5.92 -8.12
C VAL A 237 8.11 5.47 -9.58
N ASP A 238 8.06 6.42 -10.52
CA ASP A 238 7.90 6.15 -11.95
C ASP A 238 9.10 5.42 -12.55
N ASP A 239 10.32 5.83 -12.17
CA ASP A 239 11.54 5.17 -12.61
C ASP A 239 11.65 3.76 -11.99
N ALA A 240 11.21 3.58 -10.74
CA ALA A 240 11.17 2.26 -10.10
C ALA A 240 10.17 1.31 -10.76
N LEU A 241 9.00 1.81 -11.19
CA LEU A 241 8.02 1.03 -11.97
C LEU A 241 8.56 0.66 -13.35
N SER A 242 9.38 1.53 -13.95
CA SER A 242 10.04 1.30 -15.24
C SER A 242 11.30 0.42 -15.14
N HIS A 243 11.77 0.12 -13.93
CA HIS A 243 12.99 -0.65 -13.72
C HIS A 243 12.83 -2.10 -14.22
N PRO A 244 13.84 -2.73 -14.87
CA PRO A 244 13.71 -4.07 -15.46
C PRO A 244 13.22 -5.17 -14.51
N TYR A 245 13.53 -5.06 -13.21
CA TYR A 245 13.06 -6.00 -12.19
C TYR A 245 11.55 -5.89 -11.89
N ILE A 246 10.92 -4.76 -12.19
CA ILE A 246 9.51 -4.45 -11.88
C ILE A 246 8.67 -4.40 -13.15
N ASN A 247 9.22 -3.82 -14.22
CA ASN A 247 8.53 -3.52 -15.48
C ASN A 247 7.95 -4.76 -16.19
N VAL A 248 8.36 -5.98 -15.81
CA VAL A 248 7.74 -7.21 -16.30
C VAL A 248 6.25 -7.34 -15.94
N TRP A 249 5.82 -6.62 -14.89
CA TRP A 249 4.44 -6.58 -14.39
C TRP A 249 3.68 -5.33 -14.82
N TYR A 250 4.30 -4.43 -15.57
CA TYR A 250 3.73 -3.12 -15.84
C TYR A 250 2.39 -3.24 -16.59
N ASP A 251 1.33 -2.80 -15.94
CA ASP A 251 0.02 -2.59 -16.52
C ASP A 251 -0.36 -1.10 -16.42
N GLU A 252 -0.69 -0.50 -17.56
CA GLU A 252 -1.04 0.92 -17.69
C GLU A 252 -2.28 1.29 -16.85
N ALA A 253 -3.29 0.42 -16.82
CA ALA A 253 -4.54 0.68 -16.12
C ALA A 253 -4.37 0.64 -14.60
N GLU A 254 -3.38 -0.12 -14.11
CA GLU A 254 -3.04 -0.20 -12.70
C GLU A 254 -2.13 0.96 -12.28
N VAL A 255 -1.10 1.24 -13.06
CA VAL A 255 -0.10 2.27 -12.76
C VAL A 255 -0.70 3.67 -12.86
N ASN A 256 -1.52 3.92 -13.89
CA ASN A 256 -2.14 5.22 -14.15
C ASN A 256 -3.65 5.19 -13.91
N ALA A 257 -4.09 4.38 -12.93
CA ALA A 257 -5.46 4.38 -12.45
C ALA A 257 -5.90 5.82 -12.10
N PRO A 258 -7.15 6.23 -12.42
CA PRO A 258 -7.60 7.60 -12.22
C PRO A 258 -7.35 8.08 -10.80
N ALA A 259 -6.66 9.22 -10.68
CA ALA A 259 -6.36 9.81 -9.39
C ALA A 259 -7.68 10.10 -8.64
N PRO A 260 -7.73 9.84 -7.34
CA PRO A 260 -8.87 10.24 -6.54
C PRO A 260 -8.95 11.77 -6.48
N ALA A 261 -10.08 12.31 -6.01
CA ALA A 261 -10.16 13.75 -5.76
C ALA A 261 -9.01 14.16 -4.80
N PRO A 262 -8.34 15.31 -5.05
CA PRO A 262 -7.25 15.77 -4.19
C PRO A 262 -7.70 15.82 -2.73
N TYR A 263 -6.83 15.36 -1.83
CA TYR A 263 -7.14 15.45 -0.40
C TYR A 263 -7.18 16.91 0.05
N ASP A 264 -8.29 17.31 0.69
CA ASP A 264 -8.41 18.64 1.29
C ASP A 264 -7.64 18.70 2.61
N HIS A 265 -6.43 19.26 2.54
CA HIS A 265 -5.53 19.43 3.68
C HIS A 265 -6.01 20.49 4.68
N SER A 266 -7.04 21.28 4.36
CA SER A 266 -7.46 22.41 5.21
C SER A 266 -7.99 21.98 6.58
N VAL A 267 -8.45 20.74 6.71
CA VAL A 267 -8.89 20.15 7.98
C VAL A 267 -7.70 19.83 8.89
N ASP A 268 -6.60 19.33 8.33
CA ASP A 268 -5.39 18.95 9.09
C ASP A 268 -4.54 20.17 9.48
N GLU A 269 -4.56 21.23 8.67
CA GLU A 269 -3.79 22.46 8.94
C GLU A 269 -4.43 23.35 10.02
N ARG A 270 -5.69 23.12 10.36
CA ARG A 270 -6.40 23.84 11.40
C ARG A 270 -6.15 23.21 12.77
N GLU A 271 -5.82 24.04 13.75
CA GLU A 271 -5.82 23.61 15.13
C GLU A 271 -7.27 23.41 15.61
N HIS A 272 -7.59 22.18 16.02
CA HIS A 272 -8.88 21.80 16.57
C HIS A 272 -8.72 21.30 18.01
N THR A 273 -9.66 21.67 18.88
CA THR A 273 -9.73 21.06 20.22
C THR A 273 -10.16 19.60 20.12
N VAL A 274 -9.97 18.83 21.19
CA VAL A 274 -10.39 17.42 21.23
C VAL A 274 -11.90 17.28 20.97
N GLU A 275 -12.71 18.20 21.49
CA GLU A 275 -14.16 18.22 21.30
C GLU A 275 -14.55 18.54 19.85
N GLN A 276 -13.80 19.44 19.18
CA GLN A 276 -14.02 19.74 17.77
C GLN A 276 -13.65 18.55 16.88
N TRP A 277 -12.53 17.87 17.16
CA TRP A 277 -12.19 16.62 16.47
C TRP A 277 -13.25 15.55 16.67
N LYS A 278 -13.76 15.41 17.90
CA LYS A 278 -14.82 14.46 18.23
C LYS A 278 -16.07 14.72 17.39
N ASP A 279 -16.51 15.97 17.27
CA ASP A 279 -17.66 16.37 16.45
C ASP A 279 -17.44 16.10 14.95
N LEU A 280 -16.27 16.45 14.42
CA LEU A 280 -15.92 16.20 13.02
C LEU A 280 -15.92 14.70 12.68
N ILE A 281 -15.26 13.88 13.50
CA ILE A 281 -15.19 12.44 13.30
C ILE A 281 -16.59 11.82 13.42
N TYR A 282 -17.39 12.25 14.41
CA TYR A 282 -18.75 11.73 14.59
C TYR A 282 -19.64 11.99 13.36
N LYS A 283 -19.62 13.22 12.83
CA LYS A 283 -20.34 13.58 11.60
C LYS A 283 -19.89 12.73 10.41
N GLU A 284 -18.58 12.57 10.25
CA GLU A 284 -17.99 11.81 9.15
C GLU A 284 -18.39 10.32 9.16
N VAL A 285 -18.45 9.73 10.36
CA VAL A 285 -18.88 8.33 10.57
C VAL A 285 -20.36 8.17 10.26
N LEU A 286 -21.22 9.05 10.77
CA LEU A 286 -22.66 9.00 10.51
C LEU A 286 -22.99 9.16 9.02
N GLU A 287 -22.31 10.08 8.33
CA GLU A 287 -22.49 10.28 6.89
C GLU A 287 -22.03 9.05 6.09
N TYR A 288 -20.92 8.42 6.50
CA TYR A 288 -20.44 7.22 5.83
C TYR A 288 -21.37 6.03 6.04
N GLU A 289 -21.84 5.81 7.27
CA GLU A 289 -22.77 4.75 7.61
C GLU A 289 -24.06 4.86 6.79
N GLN A 290 -24.62 6.07 6.65
CA GLN A 290 -25.83 6.32 5.88
C GLN A 290 -25.67 6.03 4.37
N THR A 291 -24.48 6.31 3.83
CA THR A 291 -24.21 6.15 2.40
C THR A 291 -23.74 4.75 2.02
N HIS A 292 -23.21 3.96 2.97
CA HIS A 292 -22.57 2.66 2.72
C HIS A 292 -23.22 1.47 3.43
N ASN A 293 -24.26 1.67 4.26
CA ASN A 293 -25.07 0.57 4.79
C ASN A 293 -25.89 -0.10 3.67
N SER A 294 -25.31 -1.16 3.10
CA SER A 294 -25.98 -2.05 2.13
C SER A 294 -26.89 -3.09 2.81
N LEU A 295 -26.85 -3.19 4.14
CA LEU A 295 -27.56 -4.21 4.94
C LEU A 295 -28.32 -3.56 6.11
N GLY A 296 -29.45 -2.91 5.80
CA GLY A 296 -30.47 -2.38 6.74
C GLY A 296 -30.11 -0.99 7.29
N VAL A 297 -30.86 0.08 7.07
CA VAL A 297 -32.32 0.26 7.14
C VAL A 297 -32.74 1.35 6.14
N GLY A 298 -33.76 1.06 5.32
CA GLY A 298 -34.60 2.07 4.66
C GLY A 298 -33.96 2.85 3.52
N ALA A 299 -33.92 2.25 2.32
CA ALA A 299 -33.93 3.05 1.11
C ALA A 299 -35.19 3.94 1.13
N PRO A 300 -35.10 5.29 1.08
CA PRO A 300 -36.26 6.09 0.75
C PRO A 300 -36.61 5.72 -0.68
N GLY A 301 -37.81 5.18 -0.85
CA GLY A 301 -38.31 4.74 -2.14
C GLY A 301 -38.07 5.81 -3.20
N ARG A 302 -37.43 5.41 -4.30
CA ARG A 302 -37.60 6.12 -5.57
C ARG A 302 -39.09 6.10 -5.86
N ASN A 303 -39.77 7.21 -5.59
CA ASN A 303 -41.14 7.47 -6.00
C ASN A 303 -41.20 7.40 -7.54
N MET A 304 -41.55 6.23 -8.08
CA MET A 304 -42.21 6.14 -9.38
C MET A 304 -43.71 6.33 -9.16
N SER A 305 -44.15 7.59 -9.11
CA SER A 305 -45.57 7.93 -9.30
C SER A 305 -45.76 9.42 -9.53
N SER A 306 -45.55 9.86 -10.77
CA SER A 306 -46.31 10.95 -11.37
C SER A 306 -45.90 11.06 -12.82
N LEU A 307 -46.75 10.54 -13.70
CA LEU A 307 -47.03 11.05 -15.06
C LEU A 307 -48.21 10.24 -15.57
N HIS A 308 -49.41 10.63 -15.13
CA HIS A 308 -50.63 10.40 -15.88
C HIS A 308 -51.02 11.75 -16.48
N GLY A 309 -50.91 11.86 -17.78
CA GLY A 309 -51.30 13.00 -18.59
C GLY A 309 -51.59 12.50 -19.99
N SER A 310 -52.88 12.24 -20.23
CA SER A 310 -53.50 11.74 -21.45
C SER A 310 -53.21 12.62 -22.68
N GLN A 311 -53.06 12.01 -23.87
CA GLN A 311 -53.99 12.16 -25.01
C GLN A 311 -53.49 11.47 -26.29
N ASP A 312 -54.41 10.68 -26.86
CA ASP A 312 -54.78 10.53 -28.27
C ASP A 312 -53.74 10.12 -29.34
N GLY A 313 -54.06 9.01 -30.01
CA GLY A 313 -54.20 9.03 -31.47
C GLY A 313 -53.40 8.00 -32.29
N ALA A 314 -54.15 7.27 -33.11
CA ALA A 314 -53.77 6.60 -34.36
C ALA A 314 -53.31 5.13 -34.31
N ILE A 315 -54.29 4.33 -34.72
CA ILE A 315 -54.27 3.01 -35.37
C ILE A 315 -53.24 2.98 -36.52
N GLU A 316 -52.48 1.89 -36.63
CA GLU A 316 -52.23 1.22 -37.91
C GLU A 316 -51.94 -0.27 -37.69
N GLU A 317 -52.63 -1.08 -38.49
CA GLU A 317 -52.61 -2.54 -38.57
C GLU A 317 -51.39 -3.04 -39.36
N ASP A 318 -51.35 -4.37 -39.52
CA ASP A 318 -50.45 -5.20 -40.33
C ASP A 318 -49.16 -5.65 -39.61
N GLY A 319 -48.90 -6.93 -39.43
CA GLY A 319 -49.52 -8.15 -39.92
C GLY A 319 -48.56 -9.30 -39.64
N GLU A 320 -49.11 -10.49 -39.38
CA GLU A 320 -48.56 -11.84 -39.67
C GLU A 320 -47.08 -12.16 -39.34
N SER A 321 -46.68 -13.34 -38.91
CA SER A 321 -47.24 -14.65 -38.57
C SER A 321 -45.98 -15.51 -38.32
N GLY A 322 -46.04 -16.56 -37.50
CA GLY A 322 -44.89 -17.48 -37.39
C GLY A 322 -44.82 -18.26 -36.10
N ALA A 323 -45.69 -19.25 -35.99
CA ALA A 323 -45.82 -20.16 -34.86
C ALA A 323 -44.80 -21.31 -34.88
N LEU A 324 -44.59 -21.92 -33.70
CA LEU A 324 -44.32 -23.36 -33.45
C LEU A 324 -42.93 -23.88 -33.90
N SER A 325 -42.25 -24.84 -33.26
CA SER A 325 -42.58 -25.83 -32.23
C SER A 325 -41.31 -26.37 -31.55
N SER A 326 -41.51 -26.92 -30.35
CA SER A 326 -40.84 -28.04 -29.67
C SER A 326 -39.73 -28.84 -30.39
N ASP A 327 -38.69 -29.25 -29.65
CA ASP A 327 -38.63 -30.66 -29.20
C ASP A 327 -37.61 -30.97 -28.10
N GLN A 328 -37.97 -32.02 -27.36
CA GLN A 328 -37.34 -32.62 -26.19
C GLN A 328 -36.24 -33.64 -26.56
N SER A 329 -35.34 -33.94 -25.60
CA SER A 329 -34.85 -35.29 -25.19
C SER A 329 -33.43 -35.16 -24.61
N SER A 330 -33.22 -35.27 -23.29
CA SER A 330 -33.09 -36.47 -22.45
C SER A 330 -31.87 -37.37 -22.76
N SER A 331 -30.92 -37.46 -21.83
CA SER A 331 -30.48 -38.75 -21.25
C SER A 331 -29.41 -38.60 -20.15
N ASN A 332 -29.74 -39.16 -18.99
CA ASN A 332 -28.88 -39.50 -17.84
C ASN A 332 -27.70 -40.42 -18.22
N ARG A 333 -26.57 -40.28 -17.50
CA ARG A 333 -25.90 -41.38 -16.75
C ARG A 333 -24.61 -40.93 -16.04
N ALA A 334 -24.61 -41.07 -14.71
CA ALA A 334 -23.45 -41.45 -13.88
C ALA A 334 -23.77 -42.86 -13.29
N PRO A 335 -22.97 -43.55 -12.43
CA PRO A 335 -21.67 -43.21 -11.82
C PRO A 335 -20.69 -44.44 -11.72
N SER A 336 -19.69 -44.35 -10.82
CA SER A 336 -18.73 -45.37 -10.31
C SER A 336 -17.29 -45.21 -10.86
N SER A 337 -16.19 -45.36 -10.11
CA SER A 337 -15.92 -46.02 -8.82
C SER A 337 -14.63 -45.47 -8.16
N ALA A 338 -14.44 -45.82 -6.88
CA ALA A 338 -13.43 -45.38 -5.93
C ALA A 338 -11.95 -45.83 -6.16
N ASN A 339 -11.00 -44.98 -5.70
CA ASN A 339 -9.85 -45.12 -4.76
C ASN A 339 -9.27 -46.54 -4.43
N PRO A 340 -8.09 -46.71 -3.74
CA PRO A 340 -6.96 -45.83 -3.37
C PRO A 340 -5.54 -46.49 -3.46
N TYR A 341 -4.44 -45.72 -3.37
CA TYR A 341 -3.08 -46.07 -2.80
C TYR A 341 -2.22 -44.79 -2.97
N ASN A 342 -1.38 -44.27 -2.07
CA ASN A 342 -0.66 -44.85 -0.95
C ASN A 342 -0.18 -43.72 0.00
N ARG A 343 -0.28 -43.96 1.32
CA ARG A 343 0.41 -43.20 2.38
C ARG A 343 1.91 -43.49 2.33
N ARG A 344 2.76 -42.51 2.65
CA ARG A 344 3.92 -42.70 3.55
C ARG A 344 4.42 -41.38 4.13
N ARG A 345 4.22 -41.26 5.45
CA ARG A 345 5.04 -40.44 6.37
C ARG A 345 6.46 -41.00 6.39
N TYR A 346 7.47 -40.17 6.65
CA TYR A 346 8.38 -40.36 7.79
C TYR A 346 9.04 -39.03 8.17
N GLN A 347 8.94 -38.73 9.46
CA GLN A 347 9.68 -37.71 10.20
C GLN A 347 11.11 -38.19 10.46
N SER A 348 12.04 -37.25 10.54
CA SER A 348 13.23 -37.28 11.42
C SER A 348 13.53 -35.83 11.79
#